data_AF-A0A8J5CJ73-F1
#
_entry.id   AF-A0A8J5CJ73-F1
#
_cell.length_a   1.000
_cell.length_b   1.000
_cell.length_c   1.000
_cell.angle_alpha   90.00
_cell.angle_beta   90.00
_cell.angle_gamma   90.00
#
_symmetry.space_group_name_H-M   'P 1'
#
loop_
_entity.id
_entity.type
_entity.pdbx_description
1 polymer ?
#
loop_
_entity_poly.entity_id
_entity_poly.type
_entity_poly.pdbx_seq_one_letter_code
_entity_poly.pdbx_strand_id
1 'polypeptide(L)'
;MSWLLDSKGLEVLYKAQVRSSMEYACLGWGGAANKHLALLDKVQGRAVRLIRDSGAGQEPRLHSLQHRRDVAGLTVMYKVHQQRVPLLHTLRQPLRRAQVTTRAVALAPAELLQPRCRTWHHQRQFVCVYAGWWNALLASQPRHDGTTVQEFKELVNAWLPR
;
A
#
# COMPACT_ATOMS: atom_id res chain seq x y z
N MET A 1 10.23 34.95 -0.18
CA MET A 1 9.32 33.78 -0.18
C MET A 1 9.06 33.17 -1.57
N SER A 2 9.77 33.56 -2.65
CA SER A 2 9.44 33.04 -3.99
C SER A 2 9.92 31.61 -4.27
N TRP A 3 10.77 31.04 -3.41
CA TRP A 3 11.27 29.66 -3.55
C TRP A 3 10.32 28.60 -3.00
N LEU A 4 9.29 28.97 -2.24
CA LEU A 4 8.34 28.00 -1.66
C LEU A 4 7.32 27.49 -2.69
N LEU A 5 7.03 28.32 -3.70
CA LEU A 5 6.07 28.04 -4.77
C LEU A 5 6.77 27.64 -6.08
N ASP A 6 8.05 27.27 -6.01
CA ASP A 6 8.71 26.59 -7.13
C ASP A 6 8.12 25.18 -7.30
N SER A 7 8.33 24.56 -8.45
CA SER A 7 7.78 23.23 -8.75
C SER A 7 8.17 22.19 -7.71
N LYS A 8 9.40 22.28 -7.18
CA LYS A 8 9.92 21.37 -6.15
C LYS A 8 9.22 21.57 -4.80
N GLY A 9 9.04 22.81 -4.37
CA GLY A 9 8.34 23.18 -3.14
C GLY A 9 6.87 22.78 -3.19
N LEU A 10 6.20 22.99 -4.32
CA LEU A 10 4.83 22.53 -4.55
C LEU A 10 4.71 21.00 -4.54
N GLU A 11 5.68 20.29 -5.12
CA GLU A 11 5.70 18.82 -5.06
C GLU A 11 5.84 18.31 -3.62
N VAL A 12 6.76 18.90 -2.85
CA VAL A 12 6.97 18.55 -1.43
C VAL A 12 5.72 18.86 -0.61
N LEU A 13 5.11 20.03 -0.80
CA LEU A 13 3.90 20.44 -0.10
C LEU A 13 2.73 19.51 -0.43
N TYR A 14 2.53 19.18 -1.70
CA TYR A 14 1.52 18.22 -2.14
C TYR A 14 1.73 16.85 -1.50
N LYS A 15 2.97 16.32 -1.53
CA LYS A 15 3.30 15.02 -0.92
C LYS A 15 3.01 15.00 0.59
N ALA A 16 3.40 16.06 1.30
CA ALA A 16 3.26 16.14 2.75
C ALA A 16 1.80 16.28 3.20
N GLN A 17 1.05 17.20 2.58
CA GLN A 17 -0.26 17.64 3.10
C GLN A 17 -1.45 16.91 2.46
N VAL A 18 -1.43 16.75 1.13
CA VAL A 18 -2.62 16.25 0.40
C VAL A 18 -2.47 14.77 0.10
N ARG A 19 -1.29 14.38 -0.40
CA ARG A 19 -1.05 13.01 -0.87
C ARG A 19 -1.05 12.00 0.28
N SER A 20 -0.44 12.36 1.42
CA SER A 20 -0.36 11.50 2.60
C SER A 20 -1.75 11.00 3.05
N SER A 21 -2.76 11.86 3.07
CA SER A 21 -4.14 11.49 3.44
C SER A 21 -4.80 10.54 2.43
N MET A 22 -4.49 10.68 1.14
CA MET A 22 -5.03 9.80 0.08
C MET A 22 -4.33 8.44 0.00
N GLU A 23 -3.11 8.34 0.53
CA GLU A 23 -2.30 7.11 0.54
C GLU A 23 -2.53 6.27 1.80
N TYR A 24 -2.44 6.87 2.98
CA TYR A 24 -2.37 6.13 4.24
C TYR A 24 -3.73 5.75 4.83
N ALA A 25 -4.83 6.28 4.32
CA ALA A 25 -6.19 5.87 4.68
C ALA A 25 -6.63 4.56 3.98
N CYS A 26 -5.68 3.66 3.67
CA CYS A 26 -5.92 2.37 3.00
C CYS A 26 -7.02 1.51 3.68
N LEU A 27 -7.16 1.61 5.01
CA LEU A 27 -8.24 0.95 5.76
C LEU A 27 -9.62 1.57 5.48
N GLY A 28 -9.70 2.88 5.25
CA GLY A 28 -10.94 3.58 4.92
C GLY A 28 -11.32 3.43 3.45
N TRP A 29 -10.33 3.37 2.55
CA TRP A 29 -10.55 3.21 1.11
C TRP A 29 -10.71 1.75 0.65
N GLY A 30 -10.25 0.78 1.45
CA GLY A 30 -10.39 -0.65 1.17
C GLY A 30 -11.86 -1.06 1.12
N GLY A 31 -12.43 -1.07 -0.09
CA GLY A 31 -13.86 -1.34 -0.32
C GLY A 31 -14.56 -0.25 -1.15
N ALA A 32 -13.94 0.91 -1.32
CA ALA A 32 -14.46 1.98 -2.17
C ALA A 32 -14.58 1.50 -3.63
N ALA A 33 -15.63 1.95 -4.32
CA ALA A 33 -15.77 1.66 -5.73
C ALA A 33 -14.73 2.44 -6.56
N ASN A 34 -14.27 1.84 -7.66
CA ASN A 34 -13.30 2.47 -8.58
C ASN A 34 -13.72 3.89 -9.02
N LYS A 35 -15.03 4.14 -9.18
CA LYS A 35 -15.57 5.48 -9.47
C LYS A 35 -15.22 6.53 -8.43
N HIS A 36 -15.15 6.17 -7.15
CA HIS A 36 -14.78 7.08 -6.06
C HIS A 36 -13.26 7.25 -5.97
N LEU A 37 -12.50 6.17 -6.18
CA LEU A 37 -11.03 6.26 -6.23
C LEU A 37 -10.56 7.14 -7.39
N ALA A 38 -11.25 7.09 -8.54
CA ALA A 38 -10.99 7.96 -9.68
C ALA A 38 -11.16 9.46 -9.37
N LEU A 39 -11.97 9.82 -8.37
CA LEU A 39 -12.07 11.22 -7.91
C LEU A 39 -10.79 11.67 -7.21
N LEU A 40 -10.14 10.78 -6.44
CA LEU A 40 -8.84 11.06 -5.82
C LEU A 40 -7.74 11.16 -6.87
N ASP A 41 -7.79 10.32 -7.91
CA ASP A 41 -6.85 10.40 -9.03
C ASP A 41 -6.96 11.74 -9.79
N LYS A 42 -8.18 12.30 -9.89
CA LYS A 42 -8.38 13.66 -10.41
C LYS A 42 -7.73 14.73 -9.54
N VAL A 43 -7.70 14.57 -8.21
CA VAL A 43 -6.99 15.48 -7.30
C VAL A 43 -5.49 15.42 -7.57
N GLN A 44 -4.91 14.22 -7.70
CA GLN A 44 -3.50 14.08 -8.09
C GLN A 44 -3.23 14.71 -9.46
N GLY A 45 -4.11 14.48 -10.45
CA GLY A 45 -3.97 15.07 -11.78
C GLY A 45 -4.02 16.60 -11.77
N ARG A 46 -4.82 17.21 -10.89
CA ARG A 46 -4.80 18.67 -10.68
C ARG A 46 -3.49 19.14 -10.04
N ALA A 47 -2.99 18.44 -9.03
CA ALA A 47 -1.72 18.77 -8.39
C ALA A 47 -0.54 18.67 -9.37
N VAL A 48 -0.50 17.62 -10.21
CA VAL A 48 0.50 17.46 -11.27
C VAL A 48 0.50 18.65 -12.22
N ARG A 49 -0.68 19.10 -12.67
CA ARG A 49 -0.79 20.29 -13.52
C ARG A 49 -0.24 21.54 -12.84
N LEU A 50 -0.66 21.81 -11.59
CA LEU A 50 -0.17 22.97 -10.83
C LEU A 50 1.36 22.96 -10.66
N ILE A 51 1.94 21.80 -10.35
CA ILE A 51 3.40 21.65 -10.22
C ILE A 51 4.09 21.90 -11.57
N ARG A 52 3.56 21.34 -12.65
CA ARG A 52 4.14 21.51 -13.98
C ARG A 52 4.09 22.97 -14.46
N ASP A 53 2.97 23.64 -14.21
CA ASP A 53 2.75 25.02 -14.63
C ASP A 53 3.60 26.03 -13.82
N SER A 54 4.10 25.63 -12.64
CA SER A 54 4.92 26.46 -11.74
C SER A 54 6.43 26.44 -12.02
N GLY A 55 6.91 25.62 -12.96
CA GLY A 55 8.34 25.46 -13.25
C GLY A 55 8.62 25.17 -14.73
N ALA A 56 9.91 25.07 -15.09
CA ALA A 56 10.38 24.89 -16.47
C ALA A 56 10.14 23.47 -17.04
N GLY A 57 8.92 22.93 -16.92
CA GLY A 57 8.50 21.70 -17.61
C GLY A 57 9.06 20.38 -17.07
N GLN A 58 9.53 20.35 -15.82
CA GLN A 58 9.98 19.10 -15.20
C GLN A 58 8.76 18.25 -14.78
N GLU A 59 8.62 17.04 -15.35
CA GLU A 59 7.52 16.14 -15.01
C GLU A 59 7.61 15.69 -13.54
N PRO A 60 6.54 15.85 -12.73
CA PRO A 60 6.56 15.49 -11.32
C PRO A 60 6.80 13.99 -11.14
N ARG A 61 7.74 13.60 -10.30
CA ARG A 61 8.05 12.18 -10.03
C ARG A 61 7.06 11.59 -9.04
N LEU A 62 5.83 11.36 -9.51
CA LEU A 62 4.72 10.85 -8.72
C LEU A 62 4.27 9.47 -9.22
N HIS A 63 4.37 8.45 -8.37
CA HIS A 63 3.72 7.16 -8.60
C HIS A 63 2.19 7.31 -8.72
N SER A 64 1.52 6.32 -9.31
CA SER A 64 0.06 6.25 -9.25
C SER A 64 -0.42 6.19 -7.79
N LEU A 65 -1.59 6.77 -7.48
CA LEU A 65 -2.14 6.68 -6.13
C LEU A 65 -2.46 5.23 -5.77
N GLN A 66 -2.90 4.42 -6.73
CA GLN A 66 -3.19 3.01 -6.50
C GLN A 66 -1.94 2.26 -6.03
N HIS A 67 -0.82 2.37 -6.76
CA HIS A 67 0.45 1.76 -6.37
C HIS A 67 0.85 2.16 -4.94
N ARG A 68 0.70 3.44 -4.59
CA ARG A 68 1.05 3.94 -3.25
C ARG A 68 0.11 3.43 -2.15
N ARG A 69 -1.19 3.31 -2.42
CA ARG A 69 -2.15 2.67 -1.51
C ARG A 69 -1.80 1.21 -1.28
N ASP A 70 -1.35 0.51 -2.31
CA ASP A 70 -0.98 -0.90 -2.21
C ASP A 70 0.31 -1.11 -1.41
N VAL A 71 1.32 -0.25 -1.61
CA VAL A 71 2.51 -0.20 -0.75
C VAL A 71 2.12 0.07 0.70
N ALA A 72 1.25 1.06 0.94
CA ALA A 72 0.77 1.39 2.28
C ALA A 72 0.00 0.22 2.91
N GLY A 73 -0.86 -0.46 2.16
CA GLY A 73 -1.65 -1.59 2.64
C GLY A 73 -0.79 -2.78 3.05
N LEU A 74 0.18 -3.16 2.22
CA LEU A 74 1.17 -4.18 2.58
C LEU A 74 2.04 -3.76 3.77
N THR A 75 2.39 -2.47 3.87
CA THR A 75 3.12 -1.95 5.04
C THR A 75 2.29 -2.10 6.32
N VAL A 76 0.98 -1.89 6.24
CA VAL A 76 0.08 -2.13 7.38
C VAL A 76 0.04 -3.62 7.72
N MET A 77 -0.03 -4.52 6.75
CA MET A 77 0.07 -5.98 6.99
C MET A 77 1.37 -6.35 7.72
N TYR A 78 2.50 -5.78 7.29
CA TYR A 78 3.78 -5.97 7.95
C TYR A 78 3.73 -5.50 9.42
N LYS A 79 3.17 -4.31 9.69
CA LYS A 79 3.01 -3.81 11.07
C LYS A 79 2.11 -4.69 11.93
N VAL A 80 1.04 -5.24 11.36
CA VAL A 80 0.08 -6.12 12.04
C VAL A 80 0.71 -7.46 12.42
N HIS A 81 1.44 -8.08 11.48
CA HIS A 81 1.92 -9.45 11.62
C HIS A 81 3.33 -9.53 12.20
N GLN A 82 4.26 -8.68 11.73
CA GLN A 82 5.66 -8.70 12.15
C GLN A 82 5.91 -7.80 13.36
N GLN A 83 5.49 -6.53 13.32
CA GLN A 83 5.71 -5.61 14.45
C GLN A 83 4.69 -5.74 15.58
N ARG A 84 3.57 -6.45 15.34
CA ARG A 84 2.53 -6.73 16.33
C ARG A 84 1.99 -5.47 17.02
N VAL A 85 1.82 -4.38 16.26
CA VAL A 85 1.36 -3.09 16.79
C VAL A 85 -0.01 -3.25 17.49
N PRO A 86 -0.15 -2.90 18.79
CA PRO A 86 -1.37 -3.15 19.56
C PRO A 86 -2.63 -2.52 18.97
N LEU A 87 -2.53 -1.31 18.41
CA LEU A 87 -3.66 -0.59 17.81
C LEU A 87 -4.24 -1.30 16.57
N LEU A 88 -3.49 -2.20 15.94
CA LEU A 88 -3.89 -2.91 14.73
C LEU A 88 -4.22 -4.38 15.00
N HIS A 89 -4.34 -4.79 16.28
CA HIS A 89 -4.58 -6.19 16.64
C HIS A 89 -5.86 -6.76 16.02
N THR A 90 -6.90 -5.93 15.83
CA THR A 90 -8.18 -6.30 15.22
C THR A 90 -8.05 -6.72 13.76
N LEU A 91 -7.00 -6.28 13.07
CA LEU A 91 -6.73 -6.61 11.68
C LEU A 91 -5.95 -7.92 11.51
N ARG A 92 -5.49 -8.54 12.60
CA ARG A 92 -4.69 -9.77 12.54
C ARG A 92 -5.49 -10.90 11.94
N GLN A 93 -4.91 -11.49 10.89
CA GLN A 93 -5.46 -12.67 10.27
C GLN A 93 -4.88 -13.95 10.88
N PRO A 94 -5.68 -15.03 10.97
CA PRO A 94 -5.15 -16.32 11.39
C PRO A 94 -4.15 -16.84 10.35
N LEU A 95 -3.08 -17.48 10.83
CA LEU A 95 -2.13 -18.17 9.97
C LEU A 95 -2.80 -19.36 9.30
N ARG A 96 -2.41 -19.65 8.06
CA ARG A 96 -2.87 -20.83 7.34
C ARG A 96 -2.38 -22.08 8.07
N ARG A 97 -3.30 -22.89 8.57
CA ARG A 97 -2.98 -24.21 9.12
C ARG A 97 -2.89 -25.21 7.99
N ALA A 98 -1.70 -25.69 7.69
CA ALA A 98 -1.52 -26.82 6.80
C ALA A 98 -1.83 -28.13 7.56
N GLN A 99 -2.67 -28.98 6.98
CA GLN A 99 -2.92 -30.33 7.50
C GLN A 99 -1.77 -31.30 7.17
N VAL A 100 -0.97 -30.97 6.14
CA VAL A 100 0.16 -31.78 5.67
C VAL A 100 1.36 -30.87 5.44
N THR A 101 2.51 -31.26 6.00
CA THR A 101 3.77 -30.52 5.87
C THR A 101 4.40 -30.82 4.52
N THR A 102 4.12 -29.97 3.53
CA THR A 102 4.76 -30.03 2.21
C THR A 102 5.90 -29.01 2.12
N ARG A 103 6.80 -29.17 1.14
CA ARG A 103 7.91 -28.22 0.90
C ARG A 103 7.43 -26.77 0.77
N ALA A 104 6.28 -26.53 0.15
CA ALA A 104 5.70 -25.19 0.02
C ALA A 104 5.31 -24.58 1.38
N VAL A 105 4.73 -25.39 2.28
CA VAL A 105 4.35 -24.96 3.64
C VAL A 105 5.59 -24.61 4.47
N ALA A 106 6.65 -25.40 4.34
CA ALA A 106 7.92 -25.13 5.04
C ALA A 106 8.59 -23.83 4.57
N LEU A 107 8.38 -23.43 3.31
CA LEU A 107 8.97 -22.21 2.74
C LEU A 107 8.20 -20.94 3.09
N ALA A 108 6.93 -21.02 3.49
CA ALA A 108 6.08 -19.88 3.82
C ALA A 108 5.27 -20.08 5.11
N PRO A 109 5.91 -20.22 6.29
CA PRO A 109 5.22 -20.47 7.56
C PRO A 109 4.34 -19.29 8.01
N ALA A 110 4.57 -18.09 7.48
CA ALA A 110 3.83 -16.87 7.77
C ALA A 110 2.64 -16.61 6.82
N GLU A 111 2.28 -17.58 5.99
CA GLU A 111 1.13 -17.46 5.07
C GLU A 111 -0.18 -17.31 5.87
N LEU A 112 -1.00 -16.34 5.46
CA LEU A 112 -2.27 -16.02 6.10
C LEU A 112 -3.41 -16.84 5.49
N LEU A 113 -4.41 -17.15 6.31
CA LEU A 113 -5.65 -17.72 5.80
C LEU A 113 -6.42 -16.63 5.04
N GLN A 114 -6.55 -16.81 3.73
CA GLN A 114 -7.29 -15.87 2.90
C GLN A 114 -8.80 -16.00 3.16
N PRO A 115 -9.51 -14.92 3.51
CA PRO A 115 -10.95 -14.98 3.68
C PRO A 115 -11.66 -15.30 2.37
N ARG A 116 -12.68 -16.16 2.42
CA ARG A 116 -13.54 -16.45 1.26
C ARG A 116 -14.65 -15.41 1.18
N CYS A 117 -14.56 -14.51 0.21
CA CYS A 117 -15.47 -13.37 0.08
C CYS A 117 -16.41 -13.61 -1.13
N ARG A 118 -17.74 -13.67 -0.91
CA ARG A 118 -18.75 -13.95 -1.97
C ARG A 118 -19.24 -12.70 -2.70
N THR A 119 -19.11 -11.53 -2.08
CA THR A 119 -19.54 -10.27 -2.68
C THR A 119 -18.34 -9.46 -3.13
N TRP A 120 -18.51 -8.76 -4.25
CA TRP A 120 -17.49 -7.88 -4.81
C TRP A 120 -17.06 -6.76 -3.86
N HIS A 121 -18.02 -6.20 -3.10
CA HIS A 121 -17.70 -5.18 -2.11
C HIS A 121 -16.81 -5.73 -1.00
N HIS A 122 -17.10 -6.92 -0.48
CA HIS A 122 -16.29 -7.55 0.56
C HIS A 122 -14.92 -7.97 0.02
N GLN A 123 -14.84 -8.49 -1.21
CA GLN A 123 -13.55 -8.82 -1.85
C GLN A 123 -12.59 -7.64 -1.96
N ARG A 124 -13.12 -6.41 -2.05
CA ARG A 124 -12.33 -5.16 -2.10
C ARG A 124 -11.93 -4.63 -0.73
N GLN A 125 -12.45 -5.19 0.35
CA GLN A 125 -12.08 -4.79 1.70
C GLN A 125 -10.61 -5.09 1.95
N PHE A 126 -10.00 -4.26 2.80
CA PHE A 126 -8.57 -4.30 3.10
C PHE A 126 -8.03 -5.72 3.32
N VAL A 127 -8.70 -6.50 4.19
CA VAL A 127 -8.25 -7.84 4.56
C VAL A 127 -8.32 -8.82 3.38
N CYS A 128 -9.44 -8.87 2.63
CA CYS A 128 -9.59 -9.81 1.51
C CYS A 128 -8.50 -9.54 0.44
N VAL A 129 -8.17 -8.27 0.17
CA VAL A 129 -7.15 -7.87 -0.82
C VAL A 129 -5.74 -8.17 -0.31
N TYR A 130 -5.36 -7.55 0.82
CA TYR A 130 -3.97 -7.55 1.24
C TYR A 130 -3.51 -8.86 1.89
N ALA A 131 -4.41 -9.72 2.36
CA ALA A 131 -4.03 -11.08 2.76
C ALA A 131 -3.52 -11.91 1.57
N GLY A 132 -4.18 -11.81 0.41
CA GLY A 132 -3.72 -12.49 -0.81
C GLY A 132 -2.39 -11.94 -1.31
N TRP A 133 -2.23 -10.62 -1.30
CA TRP A 133 -0.99 -9.96 -1.73
C TRP A 133 0.16 -10.25 -0.77
N TRP A 134 -0.11 -10.32 0.54
CA TRP A 134 0.87 -10.74 1.53
C TRP A 134 1.39 -12.15 1.28
N ASN A 135 0.49 -13.10 1.01
CA ASN A 135 0.86 -14.48 0.69
C ASN A 135 1.69 -14.56 -0.60
N ALA A 136 1.30 -13.81 -1.64
CA ALA A 136 2.06 -13.73 -2.89
C ALA A 136 3.46 -13.13 -2.68
N LEU A 137 3.57 -12.10 -1.84
CA LEU A 137 4.84 -11.49 -1.47
C LEU A 137 5.73 -12.52 -0.76
N LEU A 138 5.22 -13.20 0.27
CA LEU A 138 5.97 -14.24 0.99
C LEU A 138 6.43 -15.39 0.08
N ALA A 139 5.60 -15.81 -0.88
CA ALA A 139 5.98 -16.84 -1.84
C ALA A 139 7.15 -16.41 -2.73
N SER A 140 7.22 -15.11 -3.09
CA SER A 140 8.30 -14.56 -3.91
C SER A 140 9.56 -14.18 -3.10
N GLN A 141 9.40 -13.80 -1.84
CA GLN A 141 10.43 -13.27 -0.97
C GLN A 141 10.25 -13.86 0.45
N PRO A 142 10.76 -15.05 0.72
CA PRO A 142 10.42 -15.82 1.93
C PRO A 142 11.02 -15.29 3.23
N ARG A 143 11.87 -14.25 3.21
CA ARG A 143 12.50 -13.69 4.43
C ARG A 143 12.32 -12.17 4.49
N HIS A 144 11.50 -11.73 5.43
CA HIS A 144 11.37 -10.32 5.82
C HIS A 144 11.63 -10.10 7.32
N ASP A 145 12.01 -11.15 8.04
CA ASP A 145 12.21 -11.10 9.48
C ASP A 145 13.43 -10.23 9.80
N GLY A 146 13.25 -9.28 10.73
CA GLY A 146 14.29 -8.33 11.13
C GLY A 146 14.47 -7.11 10.22
N THR A 147 13.73 -7.01 9.10
CA THR A 147 13.76 -5.80 8.25
C THR A 147 13.15 -4.59 8.96
N THR A 148 13.61 -3.39 8.65
CA THR A 148 12.93 -2.17 9.11
C THR A 148 11.67 -1.90 8.28
N VAL A 149 10.75 -1.07 8.79
CA VAL A 149 9.55 -0.66 8.03
C VAL A 149 9.94 0.04 6.72
N GLN A 150 11.07 0.75 6.71
CA GLN A 150 11.53 1.47 5.53
C GLN A 150 12.07 0.51 4.47
N GLU A 151 12.90 -0.45 4.86
CA GLU A 151 13.38 -1.52 3.98
C GLU A 151 12.22 -2.33 3.41
N PHE A 152 11.23 -2.66 4.25
CA PHE A 152 10.03 -3.36 3.79
C PHE A 152 9.25 -2.54 2.74
N LYS A 153 9.08 -1.23 2.95
CA LYS A 153 8.44 -0.36 1.96
C LYS A 153 9.21 -0.35 0.64
N GLU A 154 10.53 -0.25 0.68
CA GLU A 154 11.37 -0.23 -0.53
C GLU A 154 11.26 -1.55 -1.30
N LEU A 155 11.29 -2.69 -0.59
CA LEU A 155 11.05 -4.01 -1.16
C LEU A 155 9.69 -4.08 -1.85
N VAL A 156 8.61 -3.66 -1.17
CA VAL A 156 7.26 -3.69 -1.74
C VAL A 156 7.13 -2.75 -2.95
N ASN A 157 7.72 -1.55 -2.89
CA ASN A 157 7.75 -0.64 -4.05
C ASN A 157 8.44 -1.27 -5.27
N ALA A 158 9.47 -2.09 -5.07
CA ALA A 158 10.17 -2.78 -6.15
C ALA A 158 9.41 -4.02 -6.66
N TRP A 159 8.72 -4.73 -5.77
CA TRP A 159 7.95 -5.93 -6.09
C TRP A 159 6.64 -5.63 -6.84
N LEU A 160 5.98 -4.52 -6.51
CA LEU A 160 4.71 -4.16 -7.12
C LEU A 160 4.88 -3.72 -8.58
N PRO A 161 3.97 -4.13 -9.48
CA PRO A 161 3.94 -3.59 -10.83
C PRO A 161 3.70 -2.07 -10.78
N ARG A 162 4.40 -1.35 -11.66
CA ARG A 162 4.35 0.12 -11.74
C ARG A 162 3.09 0.61 -12.42
#